data_AF-A0A9R0I1P4-F1
#
_entry.id   AF-A0A9R0I1P4-F1
#
_cell.length_a   1.000
_cell.length_b   1.000
_cell.length_c   1.000
_cell.angle_alpha   90.00
_cell.angle_beta   90.00
_cell.angle_gamma   90.00
#
_symmetry.space_group_name_H-M   'P 1'
#
loop_
_entity.id
_entity.type
_entity.pdbx_description
1 polymer ?
#
loop_
_entity_poly.entity_id
_entity_poly.type
_entity_poly.pdbx_seq_one_letter_code
_entity_poly.pdbx_strand_id
1 'polypeptide(L)'
;MVNTKGGRLPKLVITTFCMSAFAMLFYVSDASDPTPLQDFCVGINDPNYAVVVNGKLCKNPNDVTVNDFLYKGFNVPGDTNNTQGANATLVDITRFPGVNTQGVAMARVDFGPYGLNTPHLHPRGSEIFAVVEGTLYAGFVTTGYKLYDTILKKGDVIVFPQGLIHFQLNLGKKDALAYASFGSQNPGRVNVADGVFATTPRILDDVLTKGFQVDEILIEQLRSQFSPENISVNTGRSILKLLSQTF
;
A
#
# COMPACT_ATOMS: atom_id res chain seq x y z
N MET A 1 -12.37 -31.61 62.76
CA MET A 1 -12.47 -31.30 61.32
C MET A 1 -11.60 -30.09 61.03
N VAL A 2 -10.91 -30.14 59.89
CA VAL A 2 -9.66 -29.43 59.58
C VAL A 2 -9.84 -27.92 59.49
N ASN A 3 -9.00 -27.17 60.22
CA ASN A 3 -8.91 -25.71 60.18
C ASN A 3 -7.88 -25.32 59.11
N THR A 4 -8.32 -24.85 57.95
CA THR A 4 -7.45 -24.43 56.84
C THR A 4 -6.92 -23.01 57.11
N LYS A 5 -5.64 -22.90 57.49
CA LYS A 5 -4.93 -21.63 57.55
C LYS A 5 -4.80 -21.06 56.13
N GLY A 6 -5.52 -19.99 55.84
CA GLY A 6 -5.36 -19.21 54.60
C GLY A 6 -3.97 -18.57 54.55
N GLY A 7 -3.07 -19.15 53.77
CA GLY A 7 -1.74 -18.60 53.52
C GLY A 7 -1.84 -17.30 52.73
N ARG A 8 -1.49 -16.17 53.35
CA ARG A 8 -1.25 -14.92 52.61
C ARG A 8 -0.04 -15.15 51.69
N LEU A 9 -0.25 -15.08 50.38
CA LEU A 9 0.87 -14.99 49.44
C LEU A 9 1.75 -13.78 49.83
N PRO A 10 3.08 -13.91 49.82
CA PRO A 10 3.96 -12.79 50.17
C PRO A 10 3.71 -11.64 49.20
N LYS A 11 3.59 -10.41 49.70
CA LYS A 11 3.42 -9.19 48.87
C LYS A 11 4.46 -9.13 47.75
N LEU A 12 5.69 -9.59 48.01
CA LEU A 12 6.78 -9.68 47.04
C LEU A 12 6.42 -10.55 45.83
N VAL A 13 5.78 -11.71 46.04
CA VAL A 13 5.38 -12.62 44.94
C VAL A 13 4.30 -11.97 44.08
N ILE A 14 3.34 -11.26 44.69
CA ILE A 14 2.29 -10.53 43.97
C ILE A 14 2.91 -9.38 43.17
N THR A 15 3.83 -8.60 43.75
CA THR A 15 4.49 -7.49 43.05
C THR A 15 5.36 -7.99 41.90
N THR A 16 6.14 -9.06 42.09
CA THR A 16 6.94 -9.67 41.01
C THR A 16 6.06 -10.20 39.89
N PHE A 17 4.96 -10.89 40.22
CA PHE A 17 3.99 -11.39 39.24
C PHE A 17 3.32 -10.25 38.44
N CYS A 18 2.92 -9.16 39.11
CA CYS A 18 2.37 -7.97 38.46
C CYS A 18 3.39 -7.27 37.55
N MET A 19 4.66 -7.15 37.96
CA MET A 19 5.70 -6.55 37.11
C MET A 19 6.01 -7.43 35.89
N SER A 20 6.04 -8.76 36.02
CA SER A 20 6.22 -9.65 34.86
C SER A 20 5.02 -9.64 33.92
N ALA A 21 3.79 -9.53 34.44
CA ALA A 21 2.59 -9.40 33.63
C ALA A 21 2.55 -8.04 32.90
N PHE A 22 3.03 -6.97 33.55
CA PHE A 22 3.15 -5.64 32.94
C PHE A 22 4.25 -5.59 31.86
N ALA A 23 5.35 -6.31 32.05
CA ALA A 23 6.40 -6.44 31.04
C ALA A 23 5.92 -7.17 29.76
N MET A 24 5.01 -8.15 29.88
CA MET A 24 4.39 -8.82 28.73
C MET A 24 3.33 -7.97 28.00
N LEU A 25 2.90 -6.83 28.56
CA LEU A 25 1.98 -5.90 27.89
C LEU A 25 2.68 -4.96 26.91
N PHE A 26 4.02 -4.90 26.92
CA PHE A 26 4.79 -4.21 25.90
C PHE A 26 4.98 -5.10 24.67
N TYR A 27 3.88 -5.49 24.01
CA TYR A 27 3.99 -5.90 22.62
C TYR A 27 4.41 -4.66 21.83
N VAL A 28 5.66 -4.65 21.36
CA VAL A 28 6.08 -3.74 20.30
C VAL A 28 5.14 -3.98 19.12
N SER A 29 4.25 -3.02 18.89
CA SER A 29 3.43 -3.01 17.69
C SER A 29 4.37 -2.61 16.56
N ASP A 30 4.91 -3.59 15.84
CA ASP A 30 5.73 -3.30 14.66
C ASP A 30 4.83 -2.69 13.58
N ALA A 31 5.14 -1.45 13.21
CA ALA A 31 4.43 -0.71 12.16
C ALA A 31 4.98 -1.02 10.75
N SER A 32 5.96 -1.92 10.66
CA SER A 32 6.61 -2.40 9.45
C SER A 32 6.42 -3.91 9.28
N ASP A 33 6.90 -4.46 8.16
CA ASP A 33 6.95 -5.91 7.98
C ASP A 33 7.68 -6.61 9.14
N PRO A 34 7.17 -7.76 9.63
CA PRO A 34 7.84 -8.53 10.67
C PRO A 34 9.25 -8.95 10.26
N THR A 35 10.20 -8.93 11.21
CA THR A 35 11.56 -9.43 10.97
C THR A 35 11.52 -10.95 10.66
N PRO A 36 12.31 -11.43 9.68
CA PRO A 36 12.39 -12.86 9.38
C PRO A 36 12.92 -13.67 10.56
N LEU A 37 12.38 -14.88 10.76
CA LEU A 37 12.82 -15.82 11.81
C LEU A 37 13.81 -16.88 11.31
N GLN A 38 14.12 -16.85 10.02
CA GLN A 38 15.03 -17.75 9.32
C GLN A 38 15.59 -17.04 8.07
N ASP A 39 16.65 -17.57 7.48
CA ASP A 39 17.34 -16.95 6.34
C ASP A 39 16.40 -16.61 5.16
N PHE A 40 15.49 -17.53 4.83
CA PHE A 40 14.50 -17.31 3.77
C PHE A 40 13.19 -18.07 4.02
N CYS A 41 12.11 -17.55 3.45
CA CYS A 41 10.81 -18.20 3.38
C CYS A 41 10.18 -17.85 2.03
N VAL A 42 10.57 -18.55 0.95
CA VAL A 42 10.00 -18.30 -0.38
C VAL A 42 8.50 -18.54 -0.33
N GLY A 43 7.70 -17.53 -0.68
CA GLY A 43 6.24 -17.65 -0.65
C GLY A 43 5.71 -18.68 -1.66
N ILE A 44 4.63 -19.38 -1.29
CA ILE A 44 3.91 -20.25 -2.24
C ILE A 44 2.76 -19.47 -2.89
N ASN A 45 2.55 -19.66 -4.20
CA ASN A 45 1.49 -19.05 -5.00
C ASN A 45 0.33 -20.01 -5.33
N ASP A 46 0.07 -21.00 -4.47
CA ASP A 46 -0.94 -22.02 -4.74
C ASP A 46 -2.31 -21.58 -4.21
N PRO A 47 -3.32 -21.43 -5.08
CA PRO A 47 -4.67 -21.03 -4.69
C PRO A 47 -5.45 -22.11 -3.91
N ASN A 48 -4.93 -23.34 -3.81
CA ASN A 48 -5.62 -24.46 -3.15
C ASN A 48 -5.36 -24.55 -1.64
N TYR A 49 -4.53 -23.68 -1.07
CA TYR A 49 -4.34 -23.66 0.38
C TYR A 49 -5.55 -23.04 1.09
N ALA A 50 -6.11 -23.79 2.05
CA ALA A 50 -7.23 -23.34 2.87
C ALA A 50 -6.83 -22.38 4.02
N VAL A 51 -5.53 -22.11 4.21
CA VAL A 51 -5.01 -21.34 5.35
C VAL A 51 -4.52 -19.98 4.88
N VAL A 52 -5.12 -18.91 5.43
CA VAL A 52 -4.69 -17.52 5.23
C VAL A 52 -3.86 -17.08 6.43
N VAL A 53 -2.66 -16.56 6.17
CA VAL A 53 -1.73 -16.04 7.19
C VAL A 53 -1.35 -14.59 6.88
N ASN A 54 -0.73 -13.89 7.83
CA ASN A 54 -0.11 -12.59 7.54
C ASN A 54 1.15 -12.81 6.68
N GLY A 55 1.08 -12.42 5.40
CA GLY A 55 2.13 -12.70 4.41
C GLY A 55 1.81 -13.93 3.56
N LYS A 56 2.77 -14.85 3.41
CA LYS A 56 2.60 -16.12 2.66
C LYS A 56 3.21 -17.30 3.39
N LEU A 57 2.64 -18.49 3.13
CA LEU A 57 3.24 -19.76 3.52
C LEU A 57 4.57 -19.99 2.79
N CYS A 58 5.53 -20.60 3.48
CA CYS A 58 6.85 -20.90 2.92
C CYS A 58 6.83 -22.20 2.11
N LYS A 59 7.49 -22.17 0.95
CA LYS A 59 7.91 -23.37 0.21
C LYS A 59 8.88 -24.17 1.07
N ASN A 60 8.87 -25.50 0.93
CA ASN A 60 9.82 -26.37 1.61
C ASN A 60 11.26 -25.98 1.21
N PRO A 61 12.16 -25.70 2.18
CA PRO A 61 13.53 -25.28 1.88
C PRO A 61 14.31 -26.25 0.98
N ASN A 62 14.01 -27.56 1.02
CA ASN A 62 14.66 -28.56 0.17
C ASN A 62 14.27 -28.47 -1.31
N ASP A 63 13.15 -27.81 -1.61
CA ASP A 63 12.64 -27.62 -2.98
C ASP A 63 12.99 -26.22 -3.54
N VAL A 64 13.63 -25.37 -2.72
CA VAL A 64 14.03 -24.02 -3.11
C VAL A 64 15.31 -24.05 -3.94
N THR A 65 15.32 -23.26 -5.01
CA THR A 65 16.47 -23.10 -5.91
C THR A 65 16.79 -21.63 -6.10
N VAL A 66 17.95 -21.33 -6.71
CA VAL A 66 18.32 -19.95 -7.06
C VAL A 66 17.25 -19.23 -7.90
N ASN A 67 16.47 -19.96 -8.71
CA ASN A 67 15.42 -19.38 -9.53
C ASN A 67 14.27 -18.79 -8.69
N ASP A 68 14.04 -19.26 -7.46
CA ASP A 68 13.04 -18.70 -6.56
C ASP A 68 13.45 -17.31 -6.01
N PHE A 69 14.73 -16.95 -6.12
CA PHE A 69 15.31 -15.66 -5.72
C PHE A 69 15.62 -14.74 -6.91
N LEU A 70 15.18 -15.10 -8.12
CA LEU A 70 15.42 -14.30 -9.33
C LEU A 70 14.10 -13.84 -9.94
N TYR A 71 13.92 -12.53 -10.03
CA TYR A 71 12.87 -11.94 -10.85
C TYR A 71 13.42 -11.55 -12.23
N LYS A 72 12.90 -12.17 -13.29
CA LYS A 72 13.26 -11.88 -14.68
C LYS A 72 12.16 -11.04 -15.35
N GLY A 73 12.56 -10.16 -16.26
CA GLY A 73 11.63 -9.30 -17.02
C GLY A 73 11.45 -7.89 -16.48
N PHE A 74 12.15 -7.51 -15.39
CA PHE A 74 12.09 -6.14 -14.86
C PHE A 74 12.64 -5.07 -15.81
N ASN A 75 13.38 -5.48 -16.84
CA ASN A 75 13.88 -4.61 -17.90
C ASN A 75 12.81 -4.23 -18.94
N VAL A 76 11.65 -4.90 -18.95
CA VAL A 76 10.59 -4.67 -19.93
C VAL A 76 9.81 -3.41 -19.53
N PRO A 77 9.73 -2.39 -20.42
CA PRO A 77 8.93 -1.19 -20.16
C PRO A 77 7.44 -1.53 -20.02
N GLY A 78 6.76 -0.84 -19.11
CA GLY A 78 5.31 -0.84 -19.04
C GLY A 78 4.65 -0.08 -20.20
N ASP A 79 3.38 -0.39 -20.48
CA ASP A 79 2.61 0.30 -21.51
C ASP A 79 2.16 1.69 -21.02
N THR A 80 2.70 2.73 -21.63
CA THR A 80 2.36 4.13 -21.35
C THR A 80 1.28 4.68 -22.28
N ASN A 81 0.72 3.88 -23.19
CA ASN A 81 -0.40 4.25 -24.05
C ASN A 81 -1.74 4.13 -23.28
N ASN A 82 -1.83 4.86 -22.18
CA ASN A 82 -2.99 4.91 -21.30
C ASN A 82 -3.33 6.37 -20.96
N THR A 83 -4.50 6.60 -20.35
CA THR A 83 -5.02 7.95 -20.05
C THR A 83 -4.04 8.81 -19.23
N GLN A 84 -3.24 8.19 -18.36
CA GLN A 84 -2.28 8.88 -17.51
C GLN A 84 -0.90 9.03 -18.16
N GLY A 85 -0.61 8.29 -19.23
CA GLY A 85 0.69 8.33 -19.90
C GLY A 85 1.84 7.71 -19.08
N ALA A 86 1.55 6.93 -18.05
CA ALA A 86 2.55 6.32 -17.18
C ALA A 86 2.12 4.91 -16.72
N ASN A 87 3.07 4.04 -16.42
CA ASN A 87 2.79 2.72 -15.87
C ASN A 87 3.82 2.33 -14.79
N ALA A 88 3.34 1.82 -13.67
CA ALA A 88 4.17 1.29 -12.59
C ALA A 88 4.06 -0.23 -12.52
N THR A 89 5.13 -0.92 -12.90
CA THR A 89 5.27 -2.37 -12.75
C THR A 89 5.83 -2.69 -11.37
N LEU A 90 4.94 -2.87 -10.39
CA LEU A 90 5.31 -3.31 -9.04
C LEU A 90 5.69 -4.80 -9.04
N VAL A 91 6.77 -5.12 -8.34
CA VAL A 91 7.29 -6.45 -8.07
C VAL A 91 7.34 -6.60 -6.56
N ASP A 92 6.21 -7.03 -6.01
CA ASP A 92 5.99 -7.29 -4.59
C ASP A 92 5.92 -8.80 -4.32
N ILE A 93 5.57 -9.18 -3.10
CA ILE A 93 5.37 -10.57 -2.67
C ILE A 93 4.42 -11.38 -3.57
N THR A 94 3.53 -10.74 -4.33
CA THR A 94 2.61 -11.44 -5.23
C THR A 94 3.32 -11.93 -6.48
N ARG A 95 4.19 -11.10 -7.06
CA ARG A 95 4.91 -11.38 -8.32
C ARG A 95 6.30 -11.97 -8.12
N PHE A 96 6.92 -11.74 -6.97
CA PHE A 96 8.23 -12.24 -6.64
C PHE A 96 8.23 -12.90 -5.25
N PRO A 97 7.88 -14.20 -5.16
CA PRO A 97 7.70 -14.86 -3.87
C PRO A 97 8.97 -14.95 -3.02
N GLY A 98 10.16 -14.78 -3.63
CA GLY A 98 11.43 -14.73 -2.93
C GLY A 98 11.59 -13.55 -1.96
N VAL A 99 10.79 -12.48 -2.08
CA VAL A 99 10.81 -11.36 -1.12
C VAL A 99 9.95 -11.58 0.13
N ASN A 100 9.25 -12.72 0.23
CA ASN A 100 8.47 -13.03 1.41
C ASN A 100 9.38 -13.10 2.65
N THR A 101 8.92 -12.43 3.72
CA THR A 101 9.60 -12.14 4.99
C THR A 101 10.83 -11.23 4.90
N GLN A 102 11.14 -10.63 3.75
CA GLN A 102 12.36 -9.83 3.55
C GLN A 102 12.17 -8.32 3.72
N GLY A 103 10.92 -7.85 3.86
CA GLY A 103 10.63 -6.44 4.10
C GLY A 103 10.93 -5.51 2.93
N VAL A 104 11.04 -6.02 1.70
CA VAL A 104 11.38 -5.23 0.50
C VAL A 104 10.54 -5.56 -0.71
N ALA A 105 10.26 -4.55 -1.52
CA ALA A 105 9.66 -4.68 -2.85
C ALA A 105 10.26 -3.61 -3.77
N MET A 106 10.04 -3.74 -5.08
CA MET A 106 10.54 -2.80 -6.07
C MET A 106 9.50 -2.51 -7.14
N ALA A 107 9.48 -1.32 -7.72
CA ALA A 107 8.70 -1.01 -8.90
C ALA A 107 9.54 -0.34 -9.97
N ARG A 108 9.25 -0.67 -11.22
CA ARG A 108 9.69 0.08 -12.39
C ARG A 108 8.58 1.03 -12.79
N VAL A 109 8.88 2.30 -12.99
CA VAL A 109 7.92 3.29 -13.44
C VAL A 109 8.39 3.87 -14.77
N ASP A 110 7.62 3.59 -15.82
CA ASP A 110 7.81 4.14 -17.15
C ASP A 110 6.82 5.27 -17.38
N PHE A 111 7.30 6.38 -17.93
CA PHE A 111 6.50 7.56 -18.27
C PHE A 111 6.67 7.86 -19.75
N GLY A 112 5.56 7.96 -20.49
CA GLY A 112 5.55 8.57 -21.82
C GLY A 112 5.73 10.10 -21.71
N PRO A 113 5.74 10.82 -22.85
CA PRO A 113 5.81 12.28 -22.85
C PRO A 113 4.66 12.86 -22.02
N TYR A 114 4.97 13.71 -21.05
CA TYR A 114 3.99 14.31 -20.14
C TYR A 114 3.19 13.33 -19.27
N GLY A 115 3.66 12.09 -19.14
CA GLY A 115 3.03 11.06 -18.33
C GLY A 115 3.00 11.39 -16.84
N LEU A 116 1.90 11.06 -16.17
CA LEU A 116 1.64 11.31 -14.76
C LEU A 116 1.47 9.99 -14.01
N ASN A 117 2.37 9.72 -13.07
CA ASN A 117 2.05 8.80 -11.98
C ASN A 117 1.19 9.58 -10.97
N THR A 118 -0.12 9.29 -10.98
CA THR A 118 -1.16 10.07 -10.31
C THR A 118 -0.94 10.19 -8.80
N PRO A 119 -1.56 11.19 -8.12
CA PRO A 119 -1.53 11.24 -6.66
C PRO A 119 -1.95 9.92 -6.02
N HIS A 120 -1.04 9.31 -5.26
CA HIS A 120 -1.24 8.03 -4.61
C HIS A 120 -0.47 7.95 -3.29
N LEU A 121 -0.72 6.90 -2.51
CA LEU A 121 0.01 6.61 -1.28
C LEU A 121 0.26 5.10 -1.12
N HIS A 122 1.30 4.79 -0.36
CA HIS A 122 1.67 3.43 0.04
C HIS A 122 1.39 3.24 1.54
N PRO A 123 0.32 2.53 1.93
CA PRO A 123 -0.10 2.46 3.34
C PRO A 123 0.88 1.68 4.22
N ARG A 124 1.69 0.78 3.64
CA ARG A 124 2.51 -0.19 4.39
C ARG A 124 4.01 -0.09 4.16
N GLY A 125 4.49 0.91 3.42
CA GLY A 125 5.93 1.09 3.23
C GLY A 125 6.29 2.50 2.79
N SER A 126 7.45 2.97 3.23
CA SER A 126 8.10 4.14 2.63
C SER A 126 8.71 3.76 1.28
N GLU A 127 8.88 4.74 0.40
CA GLU A 127 9.45 4.57 -0.93
C GLU A 127 10.72 5.41 -1.09
N ILE A 128 11.74 4.84 -1.73
CA ILE A 128 12.86 5.58 -2.29
C ILE A 128 12.82 5.47 -3.81
N PHE A 129 12.82 6.61 -4.50
CA PHE A 129 12.56 6.72 -5.93
C PHE A 129 13.76 7.36 -6.63
N ALA A 130 14.36 6.63 -7.56
CA ALA A 130 15.56 7.02 -8.29
C ALA A 130 15.25 7.21 -9.78
N VAL A 131 15.59 8.38 -10.32
CA VAL A 131 15.40 8.69 -11.74
C VAL A 131 16.55 8.13 -12.55
N VAL A 132 16.24 7.26 -13.50
CA VAL A 132 17.23 6.61 -14.38
C VAL A 132 17.36 7.37 -15.70
N GLU A 133 16.25 7.86 -16.25
CA GLU A 133 16.21 8.66 -17.47
C GLU A 133 15.11 9.73 -17.38
N GLY A 134 15.33 10.87 -18.04
CA GLY A 134 14.34 11.94 -18.17
C GLY A 134 14.41 13.04 -17.10
N THR A 135 13.32 13.78 -16.96
CA THR A 135 13.17 14.88 -16.00
C THR A 135 11.76 14.89 -15.46
N LEU A 136 11.62 14.72 -14.15
CA LEU A 136 10.34 14.51 -13.48
C LEU A 136 10.07 15.63 -12.48
N TYR A 137 8.90 16.24 -12.54
CA TYR A 137 8.36 17.01 -11.43
C TYR A 137 7.76 16.04 -10.41
N ALA A 138 8.22 16.07 -9.17
CA ALA A 138 7.78 15.13 -8.14
C ALA A 138 7.60 15.83 -6.81
N GLY A 139 6.67 15.34 -6.00
CA GLY A 139 6.44 15.89 -4.67
C GLY A 139 5.50 15.05 -3.82
N PHE A 140 5.45 15.39 -2.52
CA PHE A 140 4.56 14.76 -1.55
C PHE A 140 3.93 15.80 -0.62
N VAL A 141 2.79 15.45 -0.02
CA VAL A 141 2.01 16.32 0.86
C VAL A 141 2.03 15.76 2.28
N THR A 142 2.37 16.62 3.25
CA THR A 142 2.38 16.26 4.67
C THR A 142 1.00 16.38 5.31
N THR A 143 0.83 15.83 6.51
CA THR A 143 -0.40 15.97 7.32
C THR A 143 -0.74 17.41 7.70
N GLY A 144 0.24 18.33 7.65
CA GLY A 144 0.03 19.78 7.77
C GLY A 144 -0.34 20.46 6.45
N TYR A 145 -0.73 19.70 5.42
CA TYR A 145 -1.09 20.17 4.08
C TYR A 145 0.01 20.97 3.37
N LYS A 146 1.26 20.80 3.78
CA LYS A 146 2.42 21.40 3.10
C LYS A 146 2.92 20.46 2.00
N LEU A 147 3.04 21.00 0.79
CA LEU A 147 3.70 20.38 -0.35
C LEU A 147 5.23 20.53 -0.23
N TYR A 148 5.94 19.43 -0.48
CA TYR A 148 7.37 19.41 -0.74
C TYR A 148 7.57 18.84 -2.14
N ASP A 149 7.99 19.69 -3.07
CA ASP A 149 8.14 19.36 -4.49
C ASP A 149 9.51 19.79 -5.01
N THR A 150 9.92 19.16 -6.10
CA THR A 150 11.15 19.48 -6.81
C THR A 150 11.11 18.96 -8.25
N ILE A 151 12.10 19.36 -9.05
CA ILE A 151 12.38 18.77 -10.36
C ILE A 151 13.57 17.82 -10.19
N LEU A 152 13.32 16.53 -10.42
CA LEU A 152 14.32 15.46 -10.41
C LEU A 152 14.85 15.23 -11.83
N LYS A 153 16.15 15.05 -11.95
CA LYS A 153 16.86 14.68 -13.18
C LYS A 153 17.47 13.30 -13.02
N LYS A 154 17.95 12.73 -14.13
CA LYS A 154 18.73 11.49 -14.13
C LYS A 154 19.80 11.48 -13.03
N GLY A 155 19.78 10.45 -12.20
CA GLY A 155 20.69 10.26 -11.06
C GLY A 155 20.16 10.79 -9.73
N ASP A 156 19.13 11.65 -9.74
CA ASP A 156 18.53 12.16 -8.51
C ASP A 156 17.65 11.10 -7.84
N VAL A 157 17.58 11.18 -6.50
CA VAL A 157 16.81 10.29 -5.64
C VAL A 157 15.94 11.11 -4.70
N ILE A 158 14.69 10.71 -4.52
CA ILE A 158 13.76 11.28 -3.53
C ILE A 158 13.20 10.18 -2.64
N VAL A 159 12.86 10.54 -1.40
CA VAL A 159 12.15 9.66 -0.46
C VAL A 159 10.70 10.12 -0.32
N PHE A 160 9.76 9.18 -0.38
CA PHE A 160 8.35 9.41 -0.03
C PHE A 160 8.04 8.68 1.28
N PRO A 161 7.73 9.43 2.36
CA PRO A 161 7.37 8.81 3.64
C PRO A 161 6.09 7.96 3.53
N GLN A 162 6.07 6.85 4.26
CA GLN A 162 4.92 5.93 4.30
C GLN A 162 3.59 6.65 4.51
N GLY A 163 2.60 6.30 3.68
CA GLY A 163 1.23 6.80 3.78
C GLY A 163 1.00 8.24 3.30
N LEU A 164 2.02 8.99 2.91
CA LEU A 164 1.83 10.34 2.37
C LEU A 164 1.45 10.32 0.90
N ILE A 165 0.53 11.21 0.52
CA ILE A 165 0.14 11.41 -0.88
C ILE A 165 1.33 12.00 -1.62
N HIS A 166 1.71 11.37 -2.73
CA HIS A 166 2.80 11.81 -3.59
C HIS A 166 2.50 11.49 -5.06
N PHE A 167 3.28 12.08 -5.97
CA PHE A 167 3.08 12.00 -7.42
C PHE A 167 4.38 12.24 -8.17
N GLN A 168 4.40 11.88 -9.45
CA GLN A 168 5.48 12.25 -10.38
C GLN A 168 4.90 12.56 -11.76
N LEU A 169 5.37 13.62 -12.40
CA LEU A 169 4.97 14.06 -13.74
C LEU A 169 6.22 14.19 -14.60
N ASN A 170 6.24 13.54 -15.77
CA ASN A 170 7.27 13.75 -16.76
C ASN A 170 7.14 15.14 -17.39
N LEU A 171 8.19 15.96 -17.33
CA LEU A 171 8.21 17.28 -17.98
C LEU A 171 8.76 17.21 -19.42
N GLY A 172 9.30 16.06 -19.81
CA GLY A 172 9.93 15.84 -21.10
C GLY A 172 8.95 15.52 -22.22
N LYS A 173 9.38 15.84 -23.44
CA LYS A 173 8.76 15.39 -24.70
C LYS A 173 9.15 13.96 -25.11
N LYS A 174 9.95 13.30 -24.27
CA LYS A 174 10.47 11.94 -24.47
C LYS A 174 10.15 11.13 -23.22
N ASP A 175 10.24 9.83 -23.37
CA ASP A 175 10.01 8.89 -22.28
C ASP A 175 11.00 9.10 -21.13
N ALA A 176 10.54 8.81 -19.92
CA ALA A 176 11.32 8.83 -18.70
C ALA A 176 11.18 7.50 -17.96
N LEU A 177 12.21 7.16 -17.17
CA LEU A 177 12.28 5.91 -16.42
C LEU A 177 12.76 6.19 -15.01
N ALA A 178 12.10 5.57 -14.04
CA ALA A 178 12.53 5.56 -12.66
C ALA A 178 12.32 4.18 -12.01
N TYR A 179 13.04 3.96 -10.92
CA TYR A 179 12.87 2.80 -10.05
C TYR A 179 12.49 3.24 -8.65
N ALA A 180 11.47 2.59 -8.09
CA ALA A 180 11.04 2.73 -6.71
C ALA A 180 11.45 1.49 -5.92
N SER A 181 11.98 1.66 -4.71
CA SER A 181 12.18 0.56 -3.76
C SER A 181 11.41 0.85 -2.48
N PHE A 182 10.84 -0.18 -1.87
CA PHE A 182 9.92 -0.04 -0.74
C PHE A 182 10.43 -0.76 0.50
N GLY A 183 10.20 -0.19 1.68
CA GLY A 183 10.46 -0.82 2.97
C GLY A 183 9.38 -1.82 3.42
N SER A 184 8.74 -2.51 2.48
CA SER A 184 7.80 -3.61 2.73
C SER A 184 7.74 -4.53 1.53
N GLN A 185 7.56 -5.83 1.78
CA GLN A 185 7.28 -6.85 0.78
C GLN A 185 5.92 -6.64 0.07
N ASN A 186 5.04 -5.85 0.67
CA ASN A 186 3.72 -5.50 0.14
C ASN A 186 3.37 -4.06 0.57
N PRO A 187 3.95 -3.03 -0.09
CA PRO A 187 3.71 -1.63 0.27
C PRO A 187 2.23 -1.23 0.13
N GLY A 188 1.49 -1.92 -0.75
CA GLY A 188 0.14 -1.54 -1.18
C GLY A 188 0.14 -0.25 -1.95
N ARG A 189 -0.95 0.06 -2.67
CA ARG A 189 -1.10 1.34 -3.36
C ARG A 189 -2.55 1.77 -3.32
N VAL A 190 -2.79 3.02 -2.97
CA VAL A 190 -4.10 3.67 -3.11
C VAL A 190 -3.91 4.87 -4.01
N ASN A 191 -4.43 4.81 -5.23
CA ASN A 191 -4.60 6.00 -6.05
C ASN A 191 -5.71 6.85 -5.44
N VAL A 192 -5.45 8.14 -5.21
CA VAL A 192 -6.37 9.01 -4.49
C VAL A 192 -7.69 9.14 -5.25
N ALA A 193 -7.65 9.36 -6.56
CA ALA A 193 -8.85 9.54 -7.35
C ALA A 193 -9.69 8.25 -7.45
N ASP A 194 -9.06 7.10 -7.73
CA ASP A 194 -9.76 5.81 -7.78
C ASP A 194 -10.36 5.43 -6.41
N GLY A 195 -9.61 5.65 -5.34
CA GLY A 195 -10.05 5.37 -3.96
C GLY A 195 -11.23 6.22 -3.50
N VAL A 196 -11.52 7.33 -4.19
CA VAL A 196 -12.66 8.21 -3.91
C VAL A 196 -13.81 8.00 -4.90
N PHE A 197 -13.50 7.92 -6.21
CA PHE A 197 -14.50 7.99 -7.27
C PHE A 197 -14.77 6.65 -7.99
N ALA A 198 -13.93 5.63 -7.79
CA ALA A 198 -14.03 4.34 -8.49
C ALA A 198 -14.32 3.15 -7.56
N THR A 199 -14.81 3.38 -6.34
CA THR A 199 -15.04 2.30 -5.37
C THR A 199 -16.29 1.47 -5.72
N THR A 200 -16.23 0.18 -5.41
CA THR A 200 -17.40 -0.73 -5.47
C THR A 200 -17.56 -1.44 -4.12
N PRO A 201 -18.67 -1.22 -3.38
CA PRO A 201 -19.75 -0.28 -3.68
C PRO A 201 -19.28 1.18 -3.63
N ARG A 202 -19.98 2.07 -4.34
CA ARG A 202 -19.64 3.50 -4.35
C ARG A 202 -19.77 4.14 -2.96
N ILE A 203 -18.89 5.10 -2.66
CA ILE A 203 -19.04 6.01 -1.52
C ILE A 203 -20.35 6.79 -1.67
N LEU A 204 -21.04 7.09 -0.57
CA LEU A 204 -22.30 7.84 -0.60
C LEU A 204 -22.11 9.23 -1.21
N ASP A 205 -23.09 9.68 -1.97
CA ASP A 205 -23.04 11.00 -2.62
C ASP A 205 -23.04 12.11 -1.57
N ASP A 206 -23.77 11.91 -0.47
CA ASP A 206 -23.76 12.79 0.70
C ASP A 206 -22.37 12.97 1.32
N VAL A 207 -21.51 11.93 1.25
CA VAL A 207 -20.14 12.01 1.77
C VAL A 207 -19.26 12.81 0.81
N LEU A 208 -19.39 12.57 -0.50
CA LEU A 208 -18.55 13.26 -1.50
C LEU A 208 -18.97 14.71 -1.71
N THR A 209 -20.26 15.01 -1.82
CA THR A 209 -20.76 16.39 -1.97
C THR A 209 -20.36 17.26 -0.78
N LYS A 210 -20.51 16.76 0.45
CA LYS A 210 -20.06 17.46 1.67
C LYS A 210 -18.54 17.53 1.79
N GLY A 211 -17.83 16.43 1.48
CA GLY A 211 -16.38 16.36 1.59
C GLY A 211 -15.64 17.25 0.59
N PHE A 212 -16.15 17.33 -0.63
CA PHE A 212 -15.59 18.15 -1.71
C PHE A 212 -16.23 19.54 -1.82
N GLN A 213 -17.35 19.79 -1.10
CA GLN A 213 -18.11 21.05 -1.11
C GLN A 213 -18.64 21.41 -2.52
N VAL A 214 -19.17 20.41 -3.21
CA VAL A 214 -19.69 20.52 -4.58
C VAL A 214 -21.05 19.85 -4.69
N ASP A 215 -21.76 20.11 -5.79
CA ASP A 215 -23.02 19.46 -6.07
C ASP A 215 -22.85 18.02 -6.60
N GLU A 216 -23.97 17.29 -6.66
CA GLU A 216 -24.01 15.92 -7.15
C GLU A 216 -23.64 15.82 -8.64
N ILE A 217 -23.90 16.85 -9.44
CA ILE A 217 -23.60 16.88 -10.87
C ILE A 217 -22.08 16.77 -11.07
N LEU A 218 -21.30 17.56 -10.33
CA LEU A 218 -19.84 17.49 -10.41
C LEU A 218 -19.30 16.16 -9.86
N ILE A 219 -19.89 15.59 -8.81
CA ILE A 219 -19.48 14.26 -8.31
C ILE A 219 -19.69 13.18 -9.37
N GLU A 220 -20.84 13.17 -10.04
CA GLU A 220 -21.12 12.20 -11.10
C GLU A 220 -20.21 12.41 -12.32
N GLN A 221 -19.90 13.66 -12.67
CA GLN A 221 -18.90 13.97 -13.69
C GLN A 221 -17.53 13.37 -13.33
N LEU A 222 -17.05 13.56 -12.10
CA LEU A 222 -15.79 12.98 -11.65
C LEU A 222 -15.80 11.44 -11.71
N ARG A 223 -16.87 10.79 -11.24
CA ARG A 223 -17.01 9.32 -11.31
C ARG A 223 -17.00 8.76 -12.73
N SER A 224 -17.61 9.48 -13.66
CA SER A 224 -17.64 9.06 -15.07
C SER A 224 -16.25 8.98 -15.69
N GLN A 225 -15.25 9.69 -15.15
CA GLN A 225 -13.88 9.63 -15.64
C GLN A 225 -13.16 8.31 -15.29
N PHE A 226 -13.68 7.55 -14.31
CA PHE A 226 -13.02 6.35 -13.77
C PHE A 226 -13.85 5.07 -13.97
N SER A 227 -14.98 5.15 -14.67
CA SER A 227 -15.86 4.01 -14.89
C SER A 227 -15.50 3.31 -16.21
N PRO A 228 -15.19 2.01 -16.23
CA PRO A 228 -15.08 1.25 -17.47
C PRO A 228 -16.50 1.10 -18.05
N GLU A 229 -16.84 1.92 -19.05
CA GLU A 229 -18.07 1.92 -19.87
C GLU A 229 -19.35 1.26 -19.30
N ASN A 230 -20.40 2.07 -19.14
CA ASN A 230 -21.81 1.66 -19.02
C ASN A 230 -22.15 0.68 -17.89
N ILE A 231 -22.22 1.18 -16.66
CA ILE A 231 -23.07 0.55 -15.64
C ILE A 231 -24.23 1.48 -15.33
N SER A 232 -25.39 1.02 -15.80
CA SER A 232 -26.76 1.36 -15.41
C SER A 232 -26.88 2.28 -14.21
N VAL A 233 -27.64 3.36 -14.40
CA VAL A 233 -28.59 4.03 -13.52
C VAL A 233 -28.91 3.29 -12.20
N ASN A 234 -27.93 3.04 -11.35
CA ASN A 234 -28.18 2.65 -9.98
C ASN A 234 -28.16 3.95 -9.19
N THR A 235 -29.32 4.60 -9.27
CA THR A 235 -29.69 5.85 -8.62
C THR A 235 -28.98 6.05 -7.28
N GLY A 236 -28.45 7.25 -7.05
CA GLY A 236 -28.13 7.86 -5.75
C GLY A 236 -27.96 6.89 -4.57
N ARG A 237 -26.74 6.53 -4.16
CA ARG A 237 -26.54 5.88 -2.85
C ARG A 237 -26.49 7.00 -1.82
N SER A 238 -27.66 7.31 -1.24
CA SER A 238 -27.81 8.34 -0.20
C SER A 238 -28.02 7.71 1.17
N ILE A 239 -27.82 8.51 2.21
CA ILE A 239 -28.07 8.12 3.59
C ILE A 239 -29.52 7.67 3.82
N LEU A 240 -30.48 8.31 3.13
CA LEU A 240 -31.90 7.99 3.25
C LEU A 240 -32.22 6.56 2.80
N LYS A 241 -31.57 6.08 1.73
CA LYS A 241 -31.74 4.69 1.26
C LYS A 241 -31.15 3.65 2.20
N LEU A 242 -30.06 3.99 2.91
CA LEU A 242 -29.50 3.09 3.93
C LEU A 242 -30.43 3.02 5.14
N LEU A 243 -30.95 4.16 5.58
CA LEU A 243 -31.87 4.23 6.73
C LEU A 243 -33.22 3.54 6.46
N SER A 244 -33.69 3.51 5.20
CA SER A 244 -34.93 2.82 4.82
C SER A 244 -34.81 1.29 4.74
N GLN A 245 -33.61 0.73 4.80
CA GLN A 245 -33.39 -0.74 4.81
C GLN A 245 -33.38 -1.33 6.23
N THR A 246 -33.38 -0.47 7.25
CA THR A 246 -33.27 -0.83 8.67
C THR A 246 -34.59 -0.78 9.43
N PHE A 247 -35.72 -0.61 8.73
CA PHE A 247 -37.08 -0.65 9.30
C PHE A 247 -38.01 -1.53 8.47
#